data_AF-A0A517L8Q7-F1
#
_entry.id   AF-A0A517L8Q7-F1
#
_cell.length_a   1.000
_cell.length_b   1.000
_cell.length_c   1.000
_cell.angle_alpha   90.00
_cell.angle_beta   90.00
_cell.angle_gamma   90.00
#
_symmetry.space_group_name_H-M   'P 1'
#
loop_
_entity.id
_entity.type
_entity.pdbx_description
1 polymer ?
#
loop_
_entity_poly.entity_id
_entity_poly.type
_entity_poly.pdbx_seq_one_letter_code
_entity_poly.pdbx_strand_id
1 'polypeptide(L)'
;MSWSSLYHALGERLLDASLRTWDLGFTGFGGPPVHFRIIHQRFVEGMGLRGGKRAPWIDEQTYQELFAICSALPGPGSTKMLFCVVLIHAGYIPAIFVFLTWSLPGANGMFALSLGVQRITNTLPGPVYALLSGLNSSTVGIIALAAVQLAEKAIKDKLTRILVIGGACAVMCFNALWYLPFLMVVGGTVALIWDLWAHQQVGKARARMARKRGSNETGLTNQGQALELPHHQLGDTVNDANVSSSDGLQRRSVQTPSIHLPAEIPTPAQPGVDATNLCAKDNECEAVAMADTITHAISVKAGLSIIAVFFASFIAVLVARGTLKPPPLPLAVFTSMYLAGTIIFGGGPVVIPLLREIVVQPGWVSSRDFLIGLAIIQAFPGPNFNFAVYLGALSLQASTWPVTLGAFLGYAGIFVPGISLAVGIQSIWRVIRSKPAVISLLWGVNATAVGLVFTAVYRLWEIGYLTKGAIDGQSLAKEP
;
A
#
# COMPACT_ATOMS: atom_id res chain seq x y z
N MET A 1 -37.34 -1.23 14.86
CA MET A 1 -36.17 -1.66 15.67
C MET A 1 -36.17 -0.82 16.93
N SER A 2 -36.32 -1.43 18.12
CA SER A 2 -36.31 -0.67 19.38
C SER A 2 -34.89 -0.17 19.67
N TRP A 3 -34.76 0.98 20.35
CA TRP A 3 -33.46 1.56 20.68
C TRP A 3 -32.57 0.60 21.49
N SER A 4 -33.15 -0.24 22.34
CA SER A 4 -32.44 -1.26 23.12
C SER A 4 -31.77 -2.35 22.27
N SER A 5 -32.39 -2.78 21.16
CA SER A 5 -31.79 -3.80 20.28
C SER A 5 -30.60 -3.24 19.49
N LEU A 6 -30.61 -1.94 19.18
CA LEU A 6 -29.54 -1.27 18.45
C LEU A 6 -28.27 -1.10 19.31
N TYR A 7 -28.44 -0.79 20.61
CA TYR A 7 -27.33 -0.67 21.57
C TYR A 7 -26.69 -2.01 21.89
N HIS A 8 -27.48 -3.07 22.12
CA HIS A 8 -26.93 -4.42 22.33
C HIS A 8 -26.12 -4.89 21.11
N ALA A 9 -26.63 -4.67 19.90
CA ALA A 9 -25.90 -4.97 18.68
C ALA A 9 -24.64 -4.12 18.49
N LEU A 10 -24.61 -2.86 18.95
CA LEU A 10 -23.40 -2.02 18.90
C LEU A 10 -22.36 -2.46 19.93
N GLY A 11 -22.80 -2.81 21.15
CA GLY A 11 -21.92 -3.30 22.22
C GLY A 11 -21.20 -4.59 21.82
N GLU A 12 -21.90 -5.54 21.21
CA GLU A 12 -21.30 -6.79 20.71
C GLU A 12 -20.29 -6.54 19.58
N ARG A 13 -20.61 -5.66 18.63
CA ARG A 13 -19.68 -5.26 17.55
C ARG A 13 -18.43 -4.57 18.10
N LEU A 14 -18.60 -3.67 19.07
CA LEU A 14 -17.48 -3.03 19.77
C LEU A 14 -16.63 -4.06 20.49
N LEU A 15 -17.25 -4.99 21.20
CA LEU A 15 -16.55 -6.03 21.95
C LEU A 15 -15.79 -6.98 21.02
N ASP A 16 -16.40 -7.48 19.94
CA ASP A 16 -15.69 -8.33 18.96
C ASP A 16 -14.51 -7.56 18.34
N ALA A 17 -14.75 -6.34 17.85
CA ALA A 17 -13.69 -5.53 17.28
C ALA A 17 -12.53 -5.30 18.28
N SER A 18 -12.86 -4.92 19.51
CA SER A 18 -11.88 -4.69 20.58
C SER A 18 -11.09 -5.95 20.92
N LEU A 19 -11.77 -7.10 21.09
CA LEU A 19 -11.14 -8.37 21.41
C LEU A 19 -10.22 -8.89 20.29
N ARG A 20 -10.41 -8.42 19.06
CA ARG A 20 -9.52 -8.74 17.94
C ARG A 20 -8.35 -7.77 17.80
N THR A 21 -8.44 -6.55 18.33
CA THR A 21 -7.46 -5.48 18.03
C THR A 21 -6.77 -4.85 19.22
N TRP A 22 -7.21 -5.08 20.46
CA TRP A 22 -6.66 -4.39 21.65
C TRP A 22 -5.14 -4.57 21.79
N ASP A 23 -4.61 -5.74 21.43
CA ASP A 23 -3.20 -6.08 21.53
C ASP A 23 -2.35 -5.40 20.46
N LEU A 24 -2.95 -5.02 19.33
CA LEU A 24 -2.24 -4.51 18.17
C LEU A 24 -1.51 -3.19 18.49
N GLY A 25 -2.06 -2.37 19.37
CA GLY A 25 -1.41 -1.13 19.84
C GLY A 25 -0.18 -1.36 20.72
N PHE A 26 -0.01 -2.57 21.28
CA PHE A 26 1.13 -2.95 22.14
C PHE A 26 2.10 -3.93 21.45
N THR A 27 1.65 -4.63 20.41
CA THR A 27 2.40 -5.71 19.75
C THR A 27 2.74 -5.43 18.29
N GLY A 28 2.17 -4.39 17.69
CA GLY A 28 2.43 -3.98 16.30
C GLY A 28 3.78 -3.30 16.13
N PHE A 29 4.88 -4.04 16.27
CA PHE A 29 6.23 -3.55 16.00
C PHE A 29 6.62 -3.74 14.52
N GLY A 30 7.64 -3.02 14.06
CA GLY A 30 8.24 -3.25 12.74
C GLY A 30 7.67 -2.39 11.60
N GLY A 31 6.80 -1.44 11.91
CA GLY A 31 6.35 -0.41 10.97
C GLY A 31 5.40 -0.92 9.87
N PRO A 32 5.13 -0.09 8.84
CA PRO A 32 4.05 -0.33 7.89
C PRO A 32 4.07 -1.69 7.17
N PRO A 33 5.21 -2.19 6.64
CA PRO A 33 5.24 -3.51 5.97
C PRO A 33 4.77 -4.63 6.89
N VAL A 34 5.21 -4.59 8.15
CA VAL A 34 4.83 -5.59 9.16
C VAL A 34 3.38 -5.41 9.55
N HIS A 35 2.89 -4.18 9.71
CA HIS A 35 1.49 -3.95 10.05
C HIS A 35 0.53 -4.46 8.97
N PHE A 36 0.85 -4.25 7.69
CA PHE A 36 0.03 -4.82 6.60
C PHE A 36 -0.01 -6.35 6.69
N ARG A 37 1.13 -6.99 6.93
CA ARG A 37 1.17 -8.44 7.15
C ARG A 37 0.36 -8.87 8.37
N ILE A 38 0.48 -8.18 9.50
CA ILE A 38 -0.30 -8.48 10.72
C ILE A 38 -1.80 -8.35 10.45
N ILE A 39 -2.23 -7.30 9.76
CA ILE A 39 -3.64 -7.07 9.38
C ILE A 39 -4.11 -8.19 8.44
N HIS A 40 -3.31 -8.56 7.45
CA HIS A 40 -3.62 -9.65 6.52
C HIS A 40 -3.78 -11.00 7.27
N GLN A 41 -2.78 -11.39 8.05
CA GLN A 41 -2.82 -12.62 8.84
C GLN A 41 -4.03 -12.66 9.79
N ARG A 42 -4.39 -11.52 10.39
CA ARG A 42 -5.46 -11.48 11.39
C ARG A 42 -6.87 -11.46 10.79
N PHE A 43 -7.06 -10.69 9.72
CA PHE A 43 -8.40 -10.44 9.18
C PHE A 43 -8.71 -11.20 7.89
N VAL A 44 -7.69 -11.70 7.18
CA VAL A 44 -7.83 -12.53 5.98
C VAL A 44 -7.54 -14.00 6.30
N GLU A 45 -6.41 -14.30 6.94
CA GLU A 45 -6.08 -15.69 7.31
C GLU A 45 -6.78 -16.16 8.59
N GLY A 46 -7.41 -15.23 9.33
CA GLY A 46 -8.12 -15.53 10.57
C GLY A 46 -7.22 -15.89 11.74
N MET A 47 -5.93 -15.53 11.70
CA MET A 47 -4.97 -15.89 12.74
C MET A 47 -5.17 -15.05 14.01
N GLY A 48 -5.54 -15.71 15.11
CA GLY A 48 -5.65 -15.10 16.43
C GLY A 48 -4.30 -14.94 17.14
N LEU A 49 -4.25 -14.07 18.15
CA LEU A 49 -3.04 -13.73 18.92
C LEU A 49 -2.30 -14.94 19.54
N ARG A 50 -3.03 -15.99 19.91
CA ARG A 50 -2.48 -17.22 20.54
C ARG A 50 -2.44 -18.43 19.58
N GLY A 51 -2.43 -18.20 18.26
CA GLY A 51 -2.39 -19.27 17.27
C GLY A 51 -3.73 -19.99 17.01
N GLY A 52 -4.82 -19.55 17.65
CA GLY A 52 -6.17 -20.05 17.34
C GLY A 52 -6.72 -19.44 16.05
N LYS A 53 -7.31 -20.27 15.17
CA LYS A 53 -8.03 -19.79 13.99
C LYS A 53 -9.37 -19.16 14.40
N ARG A 54 -9.67 -17.98 13.89
CA ARG A 54 -10.95 -17.28 13.99
C ARG A 54 -11.53 -17.08 12.59
N ALA A 55 -12.83 -16.85 12.50
CA ALA A 55 -13.47 -16.56 11.23
C ALA A 55 -12.84 -15.31 10.59
N PRO A 56 -12.42 -15.38 9.30
CA PRO A 56 -11.89 -14.22 8.59
C PRO A 56 -12.95 -13.14 8.47
N TRP A 57 -12.53 -11.87 8.50
CA TRP A 57 -13.41 -10.72 8.35
C TRP A 57 -13.54 -10.27 6.91
N ILE A 58 -12.48 -10.44 6.11
CA ILE A 58 -12.40 -10.00 4.72
C ILE A 58 -11.68 -11.05 3.89
N ASP A 59 -12.04 -11.14 2.61
CA ASP A 59 -11.36 -12.00 1.63
C ASP A 59 -10.12 -11.32 1.04
N GLU A 60 -9.31 -12.11 0.33
CA GLU A 60 -8.07 -11.62 -0.30
C GLU A 60 -8.34 -10.48 -1.29
N GLN A 61 -9.43 -10.57 -2.06
CA GLN A 61 -9.80 -9.52 -3.01
C GLN A 61 -10.08 -8.19 -2.28
N THR A 62 -10.93 -8.20 -1.26
CA THR A 62 -11.26 -7.00 -0.49
C THR A 62 -10.02 -6.43 0.21
N TYR A 63 -9.13 -7.29 0.71
CA TYR A 63 -7.86 -6.87 1.27
C TYR A 63 -6.99 -6.13 0.24
N GLN A 64 -6.81 -6.68 -0.95
CA GLN A 64 -6.01 -6.06 -2.01
C GLN A 64 -6.62 -4.74 -2.49
N GLU A 65 -7.94 -4.65 -2.57
CA GLU A 65 -8.64 -3.41 -2.90
C GLU A 65 -8.44 -2.33 -1.83
N LEU A 66 -8.63 -2.67 -0.56
CA LEU A 66 -8.40 -1.74 0.55
C LEU A 66 -6.93 -1.31 0.63
N PHE A 67 -6.00 -2.24 0.39
CA PHE A 67 -4.57 -1.95 0.33
C PHE A 67 -4.26 -0.94 -0.79
N ALA A 68 -4.86 -1.11 -1.97
CA ALA A 68 -4.70 -0.18 -3.09
C ALA A 68 -5.23 1.21 -2.74
N ILE A 69 -6.43 1.31 -2.15
CA ILE A 69 -7.01 2.59 -1.70
C ILE A 69 -6.11 3.26 -0.66
N CYS A 70 -5.73 2.53 0.40
CA CYS A 70 -4.97 3.08 1.51
C CYS A 70 -3.55 3.50 1.09
N SER A 71 -2.99 2.88 0.06
CA SER A 71 -1.69 3.24 -0.50
C SER A 71 -1.78 4.42 -1.47
N ALA A 72 -2.86 4.53 -2.24
CA ALA A 72 -3.05 5.59 -3.22
C ALA A 72 -3.52 6.91 -2.60
N LEU A 73 -4.14 6.87 -1.42
CA LEU A 73 -4.55 8.07 -0.69
C LEU A 73 -3.46 8.52 0.29
N PRO A 74 -3.38 9.82 0.59
CA PRO A 74 -2.43 10.32 1.57
C PRO A 74 -2.79 9.91 3.00
N GLY A 75 -1.82 10.00 3.90
CA GLY A 75 -1.89 9.69 5.32
C GLY A 75 -1.34 8.30 5.70
N PRO A 76 -1.43 7.91 6.98
CA PRO A 76 -0.77 6.72 7.51
C PRO A 76 -1.37 5.40 6.99
N GLY A 77 -0.68 4.75 6.03
CA GLY A 77 -1.19 3.60 5.28
C GLY A 77 -1.78 2.46 6.12
N SER A 78 -1.03 1.92 7.09
CA SER A 78 -1.47 0.79 7.93
C SER A 78 -2.60 1.15 8.88
N THR A 79 -2.65 2.42 9.35
CA THR A 79 -3.73 2.89 10.22
C THR A 79 -5.02 3.08 9.44
N LYS A 80 -4.96 3.65 8.23
CA LYS A 80 -6.10 3.71 7.32
C LYS A 80 -6.61 2.32 7.01
N MET A 81 -5.71 1.37 6.71
CA MET A 81 -6.08 -0.01 6.43
C MET A 81 -6.86 -0.64 7.59
N LEU A 82 -6.32 -0.58 8.81
CA LEU A 82 -7.00 -1.11 10.00
C LEU A 82 -8.37 -0.45 10.21
N PHE A 83 -8.43 0.89 10.07
CA PHE A 83 -9.69 1.63 10.19
C PHE A 83 -10.72 1.16 9.17
N CYS A 84 -10.34 1.05 7.90
CA CYS A 84 -11.22 0.65 6.80
C CYS A 84 -11.73 -0.79 6.98
N VAL A 85 -10.87 -1.72 7.41
CA VAL A 85 -11.25 -3.11 7.68
C VAL A 85 -12.32 -3.19 8.77
N VAL A 86 -12.11 -2.50 9.89
CA VAL A 86 -13.09 -2.46 10.99
C VAL A 86 -14.36 -1.72 10.56
N LEU A 87 -14.24 -0.66 9.75
CA LEU A 87 -15.38 0.09 9.25
C LEU A 87 -16.33 -0.79 8.43
N ILE A 88 -15.80 -1.66 7.56
CA ILE A 88 -16.61 -2.59 6.76
C ILE A 88 -17.29 -3.62 7.67
N HIS A 89 -16.55 -4.18 8.63
CA HIS A 89 -17.02 -5.31 9.43
C HIS A 89 -17.92 -4.92 10.61
N ALA A 90 -17.61 -3.84 11.31
CA ALA A 90 -18.26 -3.44 12.57
C ALA A 90 -18.88 -2.02 12.53
N GLY A 91 -18.55 -1.22 11.51
CA GLY A 91 -19.07 0.13 11.33
C GLY A 91 -18.19 1.24 11.90
N TYR A 92 -18.68 2.48 11.80
CA TYR A 92 -17.86 3.68 12.01
C TYR A 92 -17.45 3.91 13.47
N ILE A 93 -18.36 3.68 14.42
CA ILE A 93 -18.07 3.87 15.85
C ILE A 93 -17.02 2.86 16.35
N PRO A 94 -17.13 1.54 16.06
CA PRO A 94 -16.04 0.61 16.35
C PRO A 94 -14.73 0.95 15.65
N ALA A 95 -14.75 1.46 14.42
CA ALA A 95 -13.53 1.86 13.72
C ALA A 95 -12.78 2.99 14.44
N ILE A 96 -13.50 4.00 14.94
CA ILE A 96 -12.90 5.07 15.78
C ILE A 96 -12.31 4.48 17.06
N PHE A 97 -13.05 3.61 17.75
CA PHE A 97 -12.57 3.00 18.98
C PHE A 97 -11.30 2.15 18.75
N VAL A 98 -11.30 1.33 17.70
CA VAL A 98 -10.12 0.54 17.31
C VAL A 98 -8.95 1.44 16.95
N PHE A 99 -9.17 2.53 16.22
CA PHE A 99 -8.11 3.50 15.92
C PHE A 99 -7.49 4.08 17.20
N LEU A 100 -8.31 4.48 18.16
CA LEU A 100 -7.83 5.01 19.43
C LEU A 100 -7.04 3.95 20.20
N THR A 101 -7.55 2.72 20.34
CA THR A 101 -6.82 1.65 21.03
C THR A 101 -5.53 1.21 20.32
N TRP A 102 -5.51 1.25 18.99
CA TRP A 102 -4.33 0.97 18.15
C TRP A 102 -3.23 2.03 18.29
N SER A 103 -3.61 3.30 18.44
CA SER A 103 -2.68 4.41 18.30
C SER A 103 -2.36 5.12 19.63
N LEU A 104 -3.30 5.17 20.58
CA LEU A 104 -3.11 5.86 21.86
C LEU A 104 -1.97 5.32 22.72
N PRO A 105 -1.70 4.00 22.85
CA PRO A 105 -0.59 3.53 23.67
C PRO A 105 0.76 4.10 23.21
N GLY A 106 1.05 4.03 21.92
CA GLY A 106 2.24 4.64 21.34
C GLY A 106 2.23 6.17 21.43
N ALA A 107 1.08 6.83 21.22
CA ALA A 107 0.94 8.28 21.36
C ALA A 107 1.25 8.76 22.79
N ASN A 108 0.73 8.07 23.79
CA ASN A 108 0.97 8.38 25.21
C ASN A 108 2.43 8.18 25.57
N GLY A 109 3.08 7.12 25.12
CA GLY A 109 4.49 6.92 25.40
C GLY A 109 5.39 7.93 24.65
N MET A 110 5.03 8.35 23.44
CA MET A 110 5.72 9.44 22.73
C MET A 110 5.49 10.81 23.38
N PHE A 111 4.30 11.04 23.93
CA PHE A 111 4.03 12.23 24.75
C PHE A 111 4.86 12.22 26.03
N ALA A 112 4.92 11.09 26.75
CA ALA A 112 5.77 10.93 27.93
C ALA A 112 7.25 11.15 27.60
N LEU A 113 7.72 10.62 26.45
CA LEU A 113 9.07 10.87 25.95
C LEU A 113 9.33 12.37 25.75
N SER A 114 8.36 13.11 25.20
CA SER A 114 8.51 14.56 24.99
C SER A 114 8.74 15.31 26.30
N LEU A 115 8.06 14.91 27.38
CA LEU A 115 8.23 15.49 28.72
C LEU A 115 9.58 15.12 29.33
N GLY A 116 10.09 13.92 29.04
CA GLY A 116 11.42 13.48 29.45
C GLY A 116 12.54 14.24 28.73
N VAL A 117 12.45 14.36 27.41
CA VAL A 117 13.46 15.06 26.58
C VAL A 117 13.57 16.54 26.94
N GLN A 118 12.45 17.18 27.30
CA GLN A 118 12.43 18.58 27.79
C GLN A 118 13.29 18.81 29.04
N ARG A 119 13.55 17.77 29.84
CA ARG A 119 14.37 17.87 31.06
C ARG A 119 15.86 17.58 30.81
N ILE A 120 16.22 17.14 29.61
CA ILE A 120 17.61 16.85 29.26
C ILE A 120 18.31 18.16 28.91
N THR A 121 19.35 18.53 29.68
CA THR A 121 20.11 19.76 29.50
C THR A 121 20.65 19.90 28.07
N ASN A 122 20.71 21.14 27.57
CA ASN A 122 21.20 21.47 26.22
C ASN A 122 22.70 21.21 26.02
N THR A 123 23.45 21.00 27.10
CA THR A 123 24.88 20.64 27.06
C THR A 123 25.04 19.13 27.04
N LEU A 124 25.26 18.59 25.85
CA LEU A 124 25.58 17.19 25.68
C LEU A 124 27.09 16.96 25.80
N PRO A 125 27.55 15.82 26.36
CA PRO A 125 28.96 15.44 26.33
C PRO A 125 29.51 15.38 24.89
N GLY A 126 30.79 15.71 24.68
CA GLY A 126 31.45 15.69 23.36
C GLY A 126 31.16 14.47 22.45
N PRO A 127 31.14 13.22 22.98
CA PRO A 127 30.77 12.03 22.21
C PRO A 127 29.36 12.09 21.59
N VAL A 128 28.44 12.82 22.21
CA VAL A 128 27.06 12.94 21.71
C VAL A 128 26.97 13.93 20.55
N TYR A 129 27.86 14.92 20.44
CA TYR A 129 27.94 15.77 19.24
C TYR A 129 28.43 14.96 18.02
N ALA A 130 29.42 14.09 18.21
CA ALA A 130 29.84 13.15 17.18
C ALA A 130 28.71 12.18 16.81
N LEU A 131 27.96 11.69 17.81
CA LEU A 131 26.77 10.86 17.60
C LEU A 131 25.66 11.63 16.83
N LEU A 132 25.45 12.92 17.12
CA LEU A 132 24.45 13.76 16.44
C LEU A 132 24.80 14.00 14.97
N SER A 133 26.07 14.23 14.66
CA SER A 133 26.55 14.30 13.27
C SER A 133 26.36 12.96 12.55
N GLY A 134 26.67 11.85 13.23
CA GLY A 134 26.39 10.49 12.75
C GLY A 134 24.89 10.23 12.54
N LEU A 135 24.01 10.77 13.40
CA LEU A 135 22.56 10.64 13.31
C LEU A 135 21.96 11.46 12.15
N ASN A 136 22.48 12.65 11.86
CA ASN A 136 22.10 13.41 10.67
C ASN A 136 22.41 12.60 9.39
N SER A 137 23.58 11.97 9.32
CA SER A 137 23.95 11.08 8.22
C SER A 137 23.09 9.80 8.18
N SER A 138 22.79 9.21 9.34
CA SER A 138 21.89 8.06 9.48
C SER A 138 20.47 8.38 8.98
N THR A 139 19.98 9.59 9.21
CA THR A 139 18.66 10.04 8.73
C THR A 139 18.58 9.97 7.21
N VAL A 140 19.61 10.42 6.50
CA VAL A 140 19.69 10.27 5.03
C VAL A 140 19.64 8.80 4.63
N GLY A 141 20.39 7.93 5.32
CA GLY A 141 20.40 6.49 5.06
C GLY A 141 19.05 5.80 5.30
N ILE A 142 18.36 6.14 6.39
CA ILE A 142 17.02 5.60 6.71
C ILE A 142 16.00 6.05 5.66
N ILE A 143 16.09 7.29 5.18
CA ILE A 143 15.21 7.84 4.15
C ILE A 143 15.55 7.24 2.77
N ALA A 144 16.82 6.96 2.48
CA ALA A 144 17.18 6.21 1.29
C ALA A 144 16.59 4.79 1.33
N LEU A 145 16.71 4.10 2.47
CA LEU A 145 16.11 2.77 2.67
C LEU A 145 14.59 2.81 2.53
N ALA A 146 13.94 3.84 3.08
CA ALA A 146 12.51 4.12 2.91
C ALA A 146 12.11 4.14 1.43
N ALA A 147 12.81 4.97 0.65
CA ALA A 147 12.55 5.18 -0.76
C ALA A 147 12.70 3.86 -1.55
N VAL A 148 13.74 3.08 -1.26
CA VAL A 148 13.98 1.77 -1.86
C VAL A 148 12.83 0.80 -1.53
N GLN A 149 12.44 0.68 -0.27
CA GLN A 149 11.33 -0.21 0.13
C GLN A 149 9.99 0.15 -0.52
N LEU A 150 9.76 1.44 -0.79
CA LEU A 150 8.58 1.89 -1.53
C LEU A 150 8.70 1.62 -3.03
N ALA A 151 9.88 1.83 -3.62
CA ALA A 151 10.15 1.51 -5.01
C ALA A 151 9.98 0.02 -5.30
N GLU A 152 10.49 -0.87 -4.46
CA GLU A 152 10.34 -2.32 -4.64
C GLU A 152 8.87 -2.75 -4.65
N LYS A 153 8.01 -2.06 -3.90
CA LYS A 153 6.57 -2.34 -3.86
C LYS A 153 5.79 -1.69 -5.00
N ALA A 154 6.20 -0.51 -5.44
CA ALA A 154 5.54 0.24 -6.49
C ALA A 154 5.95 -0.22 -7.90
N ILE A 155 7.22 -0.63 -8.09
CA ILE A 155 7.77 -1.07 -9.37
C ILE A 155 7.40 -2.52 -9.61
N LYS A 156 6.31 -2.75 -10.35
CA LYS A 156 5.87 -4.09 -10.78
C LYS A 156 6.20 -4.38 -12.23
N ASP A 157 6.39 -3.34 -13.04
CA ASP A 157 6.49 -3.41 -14.49
C ASP A 157 7.43 -2.32 -15.03
N LYS A 158 7.64 -2.31 -16.35
CA LYS A 158 8.55 -1.35 -17.00
C LYS A 158 8.01 0.08 -16.94
N LEU A 159 6.69 0.28 -17.03
CA LEU A 159 6.09 1.61 -17.00
C LEU A 159 6.19 2.21 -15.60
N THR A 160 5.86 1.45 -14.56
CA THR A 160 6.00 1.93 -13.17
C THR A 160 7.44 2.29 -12.84
N ARG A 161 8.43 1.55 -13.36
CA ARG A 161 9.85 1.93 -13.26
C ARG A 161 10.16 3.28 -13.93
N ILE A 162 9.64 3.51 -15.14
CA ILE A 162 9.80 4.78 -15.85
C ILE A 162 9.14 5.93 -15.07
N LEU A 163 7.95 5.71 -14.51
CA LEU A 163 7.24 6.72 -13.72
C LEU A 163 7.98 7.10 -12.43
N VAL A 164 8.57 6.12 -11.73
CA VAL A 164 9.39 6.36 -10.53
C VAL A 164 10.63 7.19 -10.89
N ILE A 165 11.41 6.75 -11.90
CA ILE A 165 12.65 7.42 -12.30
C ILE A 165 12.34 8.82 -12.87
N GLY A 166 11.36 8.90 -13.77
CA GLY A 166 10.94 10.16 -14.40
C GLY A 166 10.38 11.15 -13.38
N GLY A 167 9.59 10.69 -12.42
CA GLY A 167 9.10 11.53 -11.31
C GLY A 167 10.24 12.08 -10.46
N ALA A 168 11.22 11.24 -10.12
CA ALA A 168 12.40 11.65 -9.36
C ALA A 168 13.23 12.72 -10.11
N CYS A 169 13.53 12.48 -11.39
CA CYS A 169 14.28 13.42 -12.23
C CYS A 169 13.53 14.75 -12.43
N ALA A 170 12.22 14.70 -12.67
CA ALA A 170 11.41 15.88 -12.91
C ALA A 170 11.44 16.84 -11.71
N VAL A 171 11.26 16.34 -10.48
CA VAL A 171 11.32 17.19 -9.27
C VAL A 171 12.73 17.73 -9.02
N MET A 172 13.77 16.99 -9.39
CA MET A 172 15.14 17.52 -9.26
C MET A 172 15.34 18.77 -10.13
N CYS A 173 14.70 18.83 -11.29
CA CYS A 173 14.78 19.98 -12.21
C CYS A 173 13.96 21.20 -11.73
N PHE A 174 12.83 21.01 -11.05
CA PHE A 174 11.93 22.10 -10.65
C PHE A 174 11.56 22.04 -9.15
N ASN A 175 11.98 23.06 -8.42
CA ASN A 175 11.71 23.19 -6.98
C ASN A 175 10.46 24.04 -6.72
N ALA A 176 9.27 23.48 -6.96
CA ALA A 176 8.01 24.15 -6.62
C ALA A 176 7.02 23.17 -5.95
N LEU A 177 6.43 23.58 -4.83
CA LEU A 177 5.52 22.72 -4.05
C LEU A 177 4.27 22.29 -4.85
N TRP A 178 3.77 23.14 -5.75
CA TRP A 178 2.64 22.81 -6.62
C TRP A 178 2.98 21.77 -7.69
N TYR A 179 4.27 21.57 -7.99
CA TYR A 179 4.74 20.65 -9.01
C TYR A 179 4.58 19.18 -8.59
N LEU A 180 4.60 18.90 -7.28
CA LEU A 180 4.42 17.55 -6.72
C LEU A 180 3.05 16.94 -7.06
N PRO A 181 1.89 17.56 -6.72
CA PRO A 181 0.59 17.02 -7.09
C PRO A 181 0.37 17.02 -8.62
N PHE A 182 0.93 18.00 -9.33
CA PHE A 182 0.87 18.03 -10.80
C PHE A 182 1.54 16.79 -11.41
N LEU A 183 2.77 16.45 -11.00
CA LEU A 183 3.46 15.27 -11.47
C LEU A 183 2.71 13.97 -11.14
N MET A 184 2.13 13.86 -9.95
CA MET A 184 1.30 12.70 -9.59
C MET A 184 0.11 12.52 -10.54
N VAL A 185 -0.60 13.61 -10.87
CA VAL A 185 -1.70 13.57 -11.85
C VAL A 185 -1.20 13.15 -13.23
N VAL A 186 -0.07 13.70 -13.68
CA VAL A 186 0.55 13.29 -14.96
C VAL A 186 0.95 11.81 -14.94
N GLY A 187 1.53 11.31 -13.86
CA GLY A 187 1.88 9.89 -13.71
C GLY A 187 0.65 8.98 -13.78
N GLY A 188 -0.43 9.38 -13.13
CA GLY A 188 -1.72 8.70 -13.22
C GLY A 188 -2.27 8.68 -14.64
N THR A 189 -2.30 9.82 -15.33
CA THR A 189 -2.85 9.89 -16.69
C THR A 189 -2.00 9.12 -17.70
N VAL A 190 -0.68 9.13 -17.56
CA VAL A 190 0.22 8.30 -18.39
C VAL A 190 -0.07 6.82 -18.19
N ALA A 191 -0.24 6.34 -16.94
CA ALA A 191 -0.62 4.96 -16.67
C ALA A 191 -1.99 4.59 -17.25
N LEU A 192 -2.97 5.50 -17.12
CA LEU A 192 -4.29 5.34 -17.70
C LEU A 192 -4.25 5.19 -19.24
N ILE A 193 -3.53 6.08 -19.92
CA ILE A 193 -3.38 6.05 -21.38
C ILE A 193 -2.67 4.77 -21.81
N TRP A 194 -1.62 4.38 -21.09
CA TRP A 194 -0.89 3.15 -21.37
C TRP A 194 -1.80 1.92 -21.27
N ASP A 195 -2.56 1.76 -20.19
CA ASP A 195 -3.41 0.57 -20.02
C ASP A 195 -4.57 0.54 -21.01
N LEU A 196 -5.20 1.68 -21.31
CA LEU A 196 -6.29 1.74 -22.28
C LEU A 196 -5.83 1.50 -23.72
N TRP A 197 -4.63 1.98 -24.09
CA TRP A 197 -4.11 1.91 -25.46
C TRP A 197 -3.28 0.64 -25.72
N ALA A 198 -2.42 0.24 -24.78
CA ALA A 198 -1.54 -0.92 -24.92
C ALA A 198 -2.31 -2.25 -24.92
N HIS A 199 -3.38 -2.39 -24.13
CA HIS A 199 -4.18 -3.62 -24.13
C HIS A 199 -4.88 -3.88 -25.48
N GLN A 200 -5.28 -2.81 -26.18
CA GLN A 200 -5.86 -2.91 -27.53
C GLN A 200 -4.80 -3.19 -28.61
N GLN A 201 -3.63 -2.58 -28.53
CA GLN A 201 -2.57 -2.73 -29.55
C GLN A 201 -1.79 -4.04 -29.39
N VAL A 202 -1.44 -4.45 -28.16
CA VAL A 202 -0.72 -5.70 -27.90
C VAL A 202 -1.62 -6.92 -28.18
N GLY A 203 -2.92 -6.84 -27.91
CA GLY A 203 -3.89 -7.86 -28.30
C GLY A 203 -3.96 -8.04 -29.82
N LYS A 204 -4.04 -6.94 -30.58
CA LYS A 204 -4.04 -6.96 -32.05
C LYS A 204 -2.70 -7.44 -32.62
N ALA A 205 -1.57 -7.06 -32.02
CA ALA A 205 -0.24 -7.51 -32.45
C ALA A 205 0.01 -9.00 -32.16
N ARG A 206 -0.39 -9.49 -30.97
CA ARG A 206 -0.31 -10.92 -30.64
C ARG A 206 -1.24 -11.77 -31.50
N ALA A 207 -2.47 -11.30 -31.77
CA ALA A 207 -3.38 -11.97 -32.70
C ALA A 207 -2.81 -12.03 -34.13
N ARG A 208 -2.18 -10.95 -34.61
CA ARG A 208 -1.48 -10.92 -35.90
C ARG A 208 -0.28 -11.89 -35.95
N MET A 209 0.51 -11.96 -34.88
CA MET A 209 1.64 -12.90 -34.80
C MET A 209 1.20 -14.36 -34.68
N ALA A 210 0.14 -14.66 -33.93
CA ALA A 210 -0.43 -16.01 -33.87
C ALA A 210 -0.97 -16.47 -35.24
N ARG A 211 -1.62 -15.56 -35.98
CA ARG A 211 -2.11 -15.82 -37.35
C ARG A 211 -0.97 -16.05 -38.34
N LYS A 212 0.15 -15.32 -38.20
CA LYS A 212 1.36 -15.48 -39.01
C LYS A 212 2.11 -16.79 -38.68
N ARG A 213 2.05 -17.25 -37.43
CA ARG A 213 2.67 -18.51 -37.00
C ARG A 213 1.91 -19.73 -37.50
N GLY A 214 0.56 -19.71 -37.47
CA GLY A 214 -0.27 -20.76 -38.06
C GLY A 214 -0.21 -20.84 -39.60
N SER A 215 0.03 -19.72 -40.28
CA SER A 215 0.26 -19.68 -41.73
C SER A 215 1.61 -20.26 -42.17
N ASN A 216 2.62 -20.28 -41.29
CA ASN A 216 3.93 -20.88 -41.60
C ASN A 216 3.91 -22.41 -41.46
N GLU A 217 3.06 -22.98 -40.59
CA GLU A 217 2.91 -24.44 -40.47
C GLU A 217 2.13 -25.05 -41.64
N THR A 218 1.19 -24.31 -42.25
CA THR A 218 0.44 -24.75 -43.45
C THR A 218 1.24 -24.60 -44.76
N GLY A 219 2.30 -23.77 -44.78
CA GLY A 219 3.20 -23.64 -45.93
C GLY A 219 4.22 -24.79 -46.06
N LEU A 220 4.58 -25.43 -44.94
CA LEU A 220 5.53 -26.55 -44.90
C LEU A 220 4.88 -27.90 -45.28
N THR A 221 3.56 -28.02 -45.16
CA THR A 221 2.82 -29.26 -45.51
C THR A 221 2.47 -29.34 -47.00
N ASN A 222 2.34 -28.22 -47.70
CA ASN A 222 1.97 -28.19 -49.11
C ASN A 222 3.13 -28.25 -50.12
N GLN A 223 4.39 -28.13 -49.68
CA GLN A 223 5.56 -28.26 -50.58
C GLN A 223 6.08 -29.70 -50.75
N GLY A 224 5.58 -30.67 -49.97
CA GLY A 224 6.06 -32.06 -50.01
C GLY A 224 5.29 -33.03 -50.91
N GLN A 225 4.20 -32.60 -51.56
CA GLN A 225 3.27 -33.53 -52.25
C GLN A 225 3.02 -33.25 -53.73
N ALA A 226 3.79 -32.38 -54.37
CA ALA A 226 3.63 -32.11 -55.80
C ALA A 226 4.96 -32.28 -56.57
N LEU A 227 5.34 -33.54 -56.79
CA LEU A 227 6.20 -33.94 -57.91
C LEU A 227 5.74 -35.32 -58.37
N GLU A 228 5.19 -35.33 -59.59
CA GLU A 228 4.50 -36.41 -60.29
C GLU A 228 5.36 -37.66 -60.55
N LEU A 229 4.69 -38.79 -60.87
CA LEU A 229 4.89 -39.59 -62.12
C LEU A 229 3.86 -40.77 -62.17
N PRO A 230 3.56 -41.36 -63.35
CA PRO A 230 2.23 -41.79 -63.77
C PRO A 230 2.04 -43.32 -63.88
N HIS A 231 0.79 -43.72 -64.14
CA HIS A 231 0.26 -45.09 -64.30
C HIS A 231 1.10 -46.06 -65.15
N HIS A 232 1.23 -47.32 -64.67
CA HIS A 232 1.13 -48.51 -65.53
C HIS A 232 0.75 -49.79 -64.74
N GLN A 233 0.00 -50.68 -65.42
CA GLN A 233 -0.56 -51.94 -64.93
C GLN A 233 0.41 -53.15 -64.99
N LEU A 234 -0.01 -54.23 -64.29
CA LEU A 234 0.28 -55.67 -64.43
C LEU A 234 1.55 -56.28 -63.78
N GLY A 235 1.33 -57.39 -63.05
CA GLY A 235 2.14 -58.62 -63.19
C GLY A 235 3.14 -58.98 -62.08
N ASP A 236 2.80 -60.01 -61.31
CA ASP A 236 3.62 -61.18 -60.94
C ASP A 236 4.96 -61.09 -60.15
N THR A 237 4.95 -61.85 -59.05
CA THR A 237 5.98 -62.82 -58.58
C THR A 237 7.27 -62.40 -57.85
N VAL A 238 7.39 -62.95 -56.63
CA VAL A 238 8.50 -63.81 -56.13
C VAL A 238 9.79 -63.17 -55.58
N ASN A 239 9.97 -63.41 -54.27
CA ASN A 239 11.15 -63.82 -53.48
C ASN A 239 12.47 -63.03 -53.33
N ASP A 240 12.86 -63.06 -52.05
CA ASP A 240 14.15 -63.45 -51.46
C ASP A 240 15.29 -62.44 -51.29
N ALA A 241 15.63 -62.27 -50.00
CA ALA A 241 16.97 -62.42 -49.40
C ALA A 241 18.01 -61.32 -49.75
N ASN A 242 18.99 -60.92 -48.94
CA ASN A 242 19.48 -61.19 -47.58
C ASN A 242 20.66 -60.20 -47.37
N VAL A 243 20.99 -59.84 -46.12
CA VAL A 243 22.40 -59.66 -45.60
C VAL A 243 23.19 -58.42 -46.12
N SER A 244 23.95 -57.60 -45.37
CA SER A 244 24.58 -57.62 -44.04
C SER A 244 25.13 -56.23 -43.66
N SER A 245 25.21 -55.95 -42.34
CA SER A 245 26.30 -55.30 -41.53
C SER A 245 26.89 -53.94 -41.94
N SER A 246 27.23 -52.97 -41.07
CA SER A 246 27.77 -53.03 -39.70
C SER A 246 27.71 -51.67 -38.96
N ASP A 247 27.55 -51.72 -37.63
CA ASP A 247 27.97 -50.85 -36.49
C ASP A 247 28.08 -49.31 -36.63
N GLY A 248 27.66 -48.46 -35.69
CA GLY A 248 27.13 -48.65 -34.33
C GLY A 248 26.86 -47.32 -33.57
N LEU A 249 26.35 -47.46 -32.34
CA LEU A 249 26.31 -46.50 -31.20
C LEU A 249 25.11 -45.53 -30.98
N GLN A 250 24.09 -46.08 -30.31
CA GLN A 250 23.30 -45.58 -29.14
C GLN A 250 22.90 -44.09 -28.95
N ARG A 251 21.58 -43.84 -28.95
CA ARG A 251 20.87 -43.14 -27.84
C ARG A 251 19.39 -43.53 -27.79
N ARG A 252 18.94 -44.12 -26.68
CA ARG A 252 17.58 -44.66 -26.47
C ARG A 252 16.62 -43.55 -26.02
N SER A 253 15.57 -43.32 -26.82
CA SER A 253 14.35 -42.56 -26.46
C SER A 253 13.28 -43.55 -26.00
N VAL A 254 12.55 -43.23 -24.92
CA VAL A 254 11.41 -44.03 -24.44
C VAL A 254 10.13 -43.30 -24.85
N GLN A 255 9.35 -43.95 -25.72
CA GLN A 255 8.03 -43.55 -26.19
C GLN A 255 6.91 -44.14 -25.31
N THR A 256 5.88 -43.32 -25.13
CA THR A 256 4.52 -43.63 -24.66
C THR A 256 3.80 -44.61 -25.60
N PRO A 257 2.98 -45.53 -25.09
CA PRO A 257 1.98 -46.22 -25.90
C PRO A 257 0.54 -45.80 -25.55
N SER A 258 -0.24 -45.54 -26.58
CA SER A 258 -1.69 -45.32 -26.60
C SER A 258 -2.34 -46.47 -27.36
N ILE A 259 -3.37 -47.16 -26.81
CA ILE A 259 -4.18 -48.14 -27.58
C ILE A 259 -5.67 -48.16 -27.15
N HIS A 260 -6.50 -47.90 -28.17
CA HIS A 260 -7.86 -48.36 -28.56
C HIS A 260 -9.10 -48.41 -27.63
N LEU A 261 -10.19 -47.85 -28.20
CA LEU A 261 -11.61 -48.18 -27.96
C LEU A 261 -12.03 -49.49 -28.65
N PRO A 262 -13.15 -50.08 -28.19
CA PRO A 262 -14.23 -50.48 -29.10
C PRO A 262 -15.59 -49.88 -28.72
N ALA A 263 -16.45 -49.75 -29.74
CA ALA A 263 -17.81 -49.21 -29.68
C ALA A 263 -18.86 -50.32 -29.54
N GLU A 264 -19.92 -50.08 -28.76
CA GLU A 264 -21.22 -50.75 -28.93
C GLU A 264 -22.35 -49.86 -28.36
N ILE A 265 -23.45 -49.74 -29.11
CA ILE A 265 -24.65 -48.94 -28.82
C ILE A 265 -25.74 -49.87 -28.26
N PRO A 266 -26.58 -49.41 -27.32
CA PRO A 266 -28.02 -49.59 -27.54
C PRO A 266 -28.88 -48.36 -27.17
N THR A 267 -29.95 -48.16 -27.95
CA THR A 267 -31.02 -47.15 -27.79
C THR A 267 -32.27 -47.78 -27.09
N PRO A 268 -33.39 -47.06 -26.84
CA PRO A 268 -33.87 -46.67 -25.51
C PRO A 268 -35.10 -47.47 -25.01
N ALA A 269 -35.30 -47.53 -23.68
CA ALA A 269 -36.59 -47.90 -23.06
C ALA A 269 -36.82 -47.12 -21.75
N GLN A 270 -38.01 -46.56 -21.60
CA GLN A 270 -38.51 -45.76 -20.46
C GLN A 270 -38.99 -46.65 -19.28
N PRO A 271 -39.74 -46.12 -18.28
CA PRO A 271 -39.37 -45.18 -17.22
C PRO A 271 -39.66 -45.78 -15.81
N GLY A 272 -38.92 -45.33 -14.78
CA GLY A 272 -39.40 -45.39 -13.40
C GLY A 272 -38.45 -46.02 -12.38
N VAL A 273 -38.63 -45.54 -11.15
CA VAL A 273 -38.12 -46.01 -9.85
C VAL A 273 -36.82 -45.35 -9.36
N ASP A 274 -37.05 -44.28 -8.59
CA ASP A 274 -36.40 -43.90 -7.34
C ASP A 274 -34.91 -43.47 -7.34
N ALA A 275 -34.68 -42.25 -7.82
CA ALA A 275 -33.54 -41.42 -7.42
C ALA A 275 -33.94 -40.50 -6.24
N THR A 276 -34.20 -41.07 -5.06
CA THR A 276 -34.16 -40.33 -3.80
C THR A 276 -33.38 -41.16 -2.79
N ASN A 277 -32.40 -40.53 -2.13
CA ASN A 277 -31.53 -41.07 -1.06
C ASN A 277 -30.08 -41.45 -1.42
N LEU A 278 -29.39 -40.68 -2.26
CA LEU A 278 -27.90 -40.71 -2.31
C LEU A 278 -27.22 -39.34 -2.23
N CYS A 279 -27.92 -38.28 -1.80
CA CYS A 279 -27.31 -36.96 -1.52
C CYS A 279 -27.62 -36.49 -0.08
N ALA A 280 -27.32 -37.34 0.91
CA ALA A 280 -27.46 -36.98 2.32
C ALA A 280 -26.25 -37.47 3.13
N LYS A 281 -25.07 -36.96 2.76
CA LYS A 281 -23.84 -36.80 3.55
C LYS A 281 -22.84 -36.15 2.60
N ASP A 282 -22.04 -35.22 3.09
CA ASP A 282 -21.06 -34.40 2.35
C ASP A 282 -21.53 -32.98 1.97
N ASN A 283 -22.46 -32.41 2.75
CA ASN A 283 -22.61 -30.94 2.85
C ASN A 283 -21.83 -30.42 4.08
N GLU A 284 -20.53 -30.63 4.08
CA GLU A 284 -19.58 -29.70 4.70
C GLU A 284 -18.77 -29.06 3.57
N CYS A 285 -19.47 -28.48 2.61
CA CYS A 285 -18.89 -27.42 1.79
C CYS A 285 -18.74 -26.23 2.75
N GLU A 286 -17.56 -26.12 3.35
CA GLU A 286 -17.13 -24.99 4.17
C GLU A 286 -17.21 -23.73 3.31
N ALA A 287 -18.42 -23.16 3.25
CA ALA A 287 -18.68 -21.90 2.62
C ALA A 287 -17.90 -20.86 3.42
N VAL A 288 -16.70 -20.51 2.95
CA VAL A 288 -15.98 -19.33 3.39
C VAL A 288 -16.97 -18.18 3.24
N ALA A 289 -17.57 -17.78 4.36
CA ALA A 289 -18.60 -16.78 4.41
C ALA A 289 -18.08 -15.55 3.67
N MET A 290 -18.68 -15.22 2.52
CA MET A 290 -18.34 -14.00 1.81
C MET A 290 -18.51 -12.86 2.79
N ALA A 291 -17.41 -12.17 3.10
CA ALA A 291 -17.40 -11.06 4.03
C ALA A 291 -18.55 -10.09 3.69
N ASP A 292 -19.50 -9.92 4.61
CA ASP A 292 -20.60 -8.98 4.43
C ASP A 292 -20.03 -7.56 4.45
N THR A 293 -19.73 -7.09 3.24
CA THR A 293 -19.16 -5.77 2.96
C THR A 293 -20.23 -4.70 2.82
N ILE A 294 -21.51 -5.06 2.99
CA ILE A 294 -22.66 -4.22 2.65
C ILE A 294 -23.30 -3.63 3.90
N THR A 295 -23.37 -4.38 5.00
CA THR A 295 -24.14 -4.00 6.19
C THR A 295 -23.66 -2.71 6.88
N HIS A 296 -22.37 -2.36 6.76
CA HIS A 296 -21.83 -1.12 7.31
C HIS A 296 -21.27 -0.15 6.26
N ALA A 297 -21.63 -0.35 5.00
CA ALA A 297 -21.21 0.55 3.93
C ALA A 297 -21.79 1.96 4.13
N ILE A 298 -20.92 2.97 4.14
CA ILE A 298 -21.32 4.37 4.16
C ILE A 298 -21.93 4.72 2.80
N SER A 299 -23.08 5.41 2.81
CA SER A 299 -23.74 5.84 1.57
C SER A 299 -22.85 6.77 0.74
N VAL A 300 -22.89 6.65 -0.59
CA VAL A 300 -22.08 7.47 -1.52
C VAL A 300 -22.25 8.97 -1.27
N LYS A 301 -23.46 9.42 -0.92
CA LYS A 301 -23.75 10.81 -0.57
C LYS A 301 -22.95 11.26 0.66
N ALA A 302 -22.96 10.45 1.72
CA ALA A 302 -22.18 10.73 2.92
C ALA A 302 -20.67 10.69 2.64
N GLY A 303 -20.18 9.75 1.82
CA GLY A 303 -18.79 9.71 1.38
C GLY A 303 -18.35 10.99 0.65
N LEU A 304 -19.15 11.45 -0.33
CA LEU A 304 -18.92 12.71 -1.04
C LEU A 304 -18.96 13.91 -0.09
N SER A 305 -19.89 13.93 0.87
CA SER A 305 -19.94 14.98 1.90
C SER A 305 -18.67 15.00 2.75
N ILE A 306 -18.15 13.84 3.18
CA ILE A 306 -16.90 13.75 3.95
C ILE A 306 -15.73 14.33 3.14
N ILE A 307 -15.63 13.97 1.86
CA ILE A 307 -14.58 14.50 0.97
C ILE A 307 -14.70 16.01 0.80
N ALA A 308 -15.92 16.52 0.57
CA ALA A 308 -16.16 17.95 0.43
C ALA A 308 -15.82 18.73 1.71
N VAL A 309 -16.23 18.22 2.87
CA VAL A 309 -15.90 18.80 4.19
C VAL A 309 -14.40 18.78 4.43
N PHE A 310 -13.71 17.69 4.05
CA PHE A 310 -12.25 17.61 4.14
C PHE A 310 -11.55 18.69 3.30
N PHE A 311 -11.94 18.90 2.04
CA PHE A 311 -11.34 19.94 1.21
C PHE A 311 -11.69 21.34 1.72
N ALA A 312 -12.92 21.55 2.18
CA ALA A 312 -13.33 22.82 2.79
C ALA A 312 -12.51 23.12 4.05
N SER A 313 -12.31 22.14 4.94
CA SER A 313 -11.49 22.30 6.14
C SER A 313 -10.01 22.51 5.80
N PHE A 314 -9.48 21.79 4.81
CA PHE A 314 -8.11 21.98 4.33
C PHE A 314 -7.88 23.41 3.81
N ILE A 315 -8.76 23.91 2.95
CA ILE A 315 -8.70 25.28 2.44
C ILE A 315 -8.82 26.27 3.59
N ALA A 316 -9.79 26.09 4.49
CA ALA A 316 -10.00 27.00 5.62
C ALA A 316 -8.76 27.10 6.53
N VAL A 317 -8.13 25.96 6.87
CA VAL A 317 -6.93 25.91 7.70
C VAL A 317 -5.73 26.59 7.02
N LEU A 318 -5.53 26.32 5.73
CA LEU A 318 -4.43 26.93 4.95
C LEU A 318 -4.63 28.45 4.79
N VAL A 319 -5.84 28.88 4.49
CA VAL A 319 -6.19 30.31 4.39
C VAL A 319 -6.01 30.99 5.73
N ALA A 320 -6.52 30.41 6.83
CA ALA A 320 -6.37 30.97 8.16
C ALA A 320 -4.89 31.17 8.55
N ARG A 321 -4.02 30.20 8.25
CA ARG A 321 -2.56 30.33 8.45
C ARG A 321 -1.96 31.45 7.59
N GLY A 322 -2.43 31.62 6.36
CA GLY A 322 -1.91 32.62 5.42
C GLY A 322 -2.37 34.06 5.70
N THR A 323 -3.57 34.24 6.25
CA THR A 323 -4.17 35.55 6.54
C THR A 323 -3.69 36.15 7.87
N LEU A 324 -3.35 35.31 8.85
CA LEU A 324 -2.86 35.75 10.15
C LEU A 324 -1.34 35.95 10.10
N LYS A 325 -0.85 37.18 10.31
CA LYS A 325 0.58 37.53 10.27
C LYS A 325 1.03 38.23 11.58
N PRO A 326 1.86 37.60 12.42
CA PRO A 326 2.29 36.19 12.37
C PRO A 326 1.14 35.23 12.76
N PRO A 327 1.10 34.01 12.23
CA PRO A 327 0.08 33.03 12.63
C PRO A 327 0.33 32.57 14.08
N PRO A 328 -0.73 32.36 14.89
CA PRO A 328 -0.57 31.77 16.21
C PRO A 328 0.14 30.43 16.15
N LEU A 329 1.10 30.18 17.05
CA LEU A 329 1.91 28.97 17.03
C LEU A 329 1.11 27.66 17.02
N PRO A 330 0.03 27.48 17.82
CA PRO A 330 -0.80 26.28 17.76
C PRO A 330 -1.45 26.06 16.38
N LEU A 331 -1.90 27.14 15.73
CA LEU A 331 -2.45 27.07 14.38
C LEU A 331 -1.36 26.68 13.38
N ALA A 332 -0.14 27.23 13.52
CA ALA A 332 0.98 26.88 12.66
C ALA A 332 1.36 25.40 12.80
N VAL A 333 1.46 24.88 14.02
CA VAL A 333 1.76 23.47 14.30
C VAL A 333 0.65 22.56 13.77
N PHE A 334 -0.61 22.87 14.06
CA PHE A 334 -1.74 22.10 13.55
C PHE A 334 -1.75 22.09 12.02
N THR A 335 -1.59 23.25 11.38
CA THR A 335 -1.61 23.37 9.92
C THR A 335 -0.44 22.61 9.28
N SER A 336 0.76 22.67 9.86
CA SER A 336 1.91 21.89 9.39
C SER A 336 1.63 20.39 9.46
N MET A 337 1.06 19.91 10.57
CA MET A 337 0.73 18.49 10.75
C MET A 337 -0.46 18.05 9.87
N TYR A 338 -1.46 18.91 9.69
CA TYR A 338 -2.61 18.70 8.80
C TYR A 338 -2.18 18.64 7.33
N LEU A 339 -1.25 19.50 6.94
CA LEU A 339 -0.61 19.48 5.62
C LEU A 339 0.18 18.18 5.44
N ALA A 340 0.99 17.80 6.42
CA ALA A 340 1.74 16.56 6.41
C ALA A 340 0.80 15.35 6.23
N GLY A 341 -0.26 15.25 7.03
CA GLY A 341 -1.26 14.18 6.93
C GLY A 341 -1.97 14.11 5.56
N THR A 342 -2.02 15.23 4.83
CA THR A 342 -2.63 15.36 3.49
C THR A 342 -1.64 15.06 2.35
N ILE A 343 -0.33 15.20 2.56
CA ILE A 343 0.69 15.04 1.51
C ILE A 343 1.41 13.70 1.59
N ILE A 344 1.46 13.06 2.75
CA ILE A 344 2.26 11.84 2.91
C ILE A 344 1.62 10.66 2.19
N PHE A 345 2.29 10.11 1.19
CA PHE A 345 1.91 8.85 0.53
C PHE A 345 2.85 7.73 0.97
N GLY A 346 2.31 6.52 1.12
CA GLY A 346 3.09 5.37 1.55
C GLY A 346 3.53 5.43 3.03
N GLY A 347 4.20 4.39 3.49
CA GLY A 347 4.43 4.13 4.93
C GLY A 347 5.23 5.19 5.72
N GLY A 348 5.34 4.94 7.03
CA GLY A 348 6.13 5.68 8.03
C GLY A 348 7.56 6.14 7.65
N PRO A 349 8.27 5.50 6.71
CA PRO A 349 9.59 5.98 6.31
C PRO A 349 9.63 7.29 5.47
N VAL A 350 8.56 7.66 4.75
CA VAL A 350 8.50 8.90 3.91
C VAL A 350 8.19 10.15 4.73
N VAL A 351 7.50 9.97 5.86
CA VAL A 351 7.01 11.09 6.67
C VAL A 351 8.14 11.80 7.41
N ILE A 352 9.23 11.11 7.75
CA ILE A 352 10.32 11.63 8.58
C ILE A 352 10.97 12.90 7.99
N PRO A 353 11.45 12.93 6.72
CA PRO A 353 12.07 14.13 6.16
C PRO A 353 11.11 15.31 6.12
N LEU A 354 9.85 15.06 5.72
CA LEU A 354 8.83 16.10 5.70
C LEU A 354 8.57 16.65 7.10
N LEU A 355 8.44 15.78 8.11
CA LEU A 355 8.27 16.22 9.50
C LEU A 355 9.47 17.03 9.98
N ARG A 356 10.70 16.66 9.61
CA ARG A 356 11.90 17.43 9.92
C ARG A 356 11.83 18.82 9.30
N GLU A 357 11.46 18.91 8.03
CA GLU A 357 11.34 20.18 7.32
C GLU A 357 10.30 21.11 7.97
N ILE A 358 9.16 20.59 8.40
CA ILE A 358 8.07 21.44 8.94
C ILE A 358 8.22 21.81 10.42
N VAL A 359 9.08 21.14 11.20
CA VAL A 359 9.27 21.43 12.65
C VAL A 359 10.68 21.86 13.03
N VAL A 360 11.71 21.36 12.33
CA VAL A 360 13.11 21.67 12.63
C VAL A 360 13.56 22.90 11.88
N GLN A 361 13.23 23.06 10.58
CA GLN A 361 13.62 24.29 9.86
C GLN A 361 13.01 25.56 10.47
N PRO A 362 11.73 25.59 10.90
CA PRO A 362 11.18 26.76 11.58
C PRO A 362 11.76 27.00 13.00
N GLY A 363 12.60 26.10 13.51
CA GLY A 363 13.21 26.20 14.83
C GLY A 363 12.30 25.80 16.00
N TRP A 364 11.16 25.15 15.75
CA TRP A 364 10.24 24.73 16.82
C TRP A 364 10.78 23.54 17.62
N VAL A 365 11.51 22.65 16.95
CA VAL A 365 12.13 21.46 17.55
C VAL A 365 13.58 21.39 17.13
N SER A 366 14.49 21.12 18.08
CA SER A 366 15.92 20.99 17.75
C SER A 366 16.20 19.72 16.93
N SER A 367 17.25 19.74 16.09
CA SER A 367 17.69 18.54 15.37
C SER A 367 17.99 17.38 16.33
N ARG A 368 18.58 17.67 17.49
CA ARG A 368 18.83 16.68 18.56
C ARG A 368 17.54 16.00 19.00
N ASP A 369 16.56 16.78 19.43
CA ASP A 369 15.34 16.22 20.01
C ASP A 369 14.53 15.48 18.95
N PHE A 370 14.53 15.96 17.71
CA PHE A 370 13.96 15.25 16.58
C PHE A 370 14.58 13.85 16.41
N LEU A 371 15.91 13.76 16.44
CA LEU A 371 16.64 12.50 16.26
C LEU A 371 16.45 11.53 17.43
N ILE A 372 16.41 12.02 18.66
CA ILE A 372 16.09 11.19 19.83
C ILE A 372 14.70 10.58 19.66
N GLY A 373 13.71 11.39 19.34
CA GLY A 373 12.35 10.89 19.13
C GLY A 373 12.27 9.92 17.94
N LEU A 374 13.03 10.16 16.87
CA LEU A 374 13.13 9.25 15.72
C LEU A 374 13.76 7.90 16.09
N ALA A 375 14.81 7.88 16.91
CA ALA A 375 15.43 6.63 17.34
C ALA A 375 14.45 5.80 18.20
N ILE A 376 13.71 6.47 19.08
CA ILE A 376 12.80 5.81 20.01
C ILE A 376 11.51 5.34 19.32
N ILE A 377 10.91 6.14 18.43
CA ILE A 377 9.64 5.76 17.76
C ILE A 377 9.78 4.47 16.94
N GLN A 378 10.97 4.18 16.41
CA GLN A 378 11.21 2.96 15.63
C GLN A 378 11.14 1.68 16.48
N ALA A 379 11.28 1.81 17.80
CA ALA A 379 11.13 0.74 18.78
C ALA A 379 9.74 0.72 19.44
N PHE A 380 8.87 1.68 19.12
CA PHE A 380 7.52 1.76 19.71
C PHE A 380 6.52 0.88 18.96
N PRO A 381 5.55 0.29 19.67
CA PRO A 381 4.45 -0.42 19.02
C PRO A 381 3.43 0.55 18.42
N GLY A 382 2.72 0.05 17.41
CA GLY A 382 1.66 0.79 16.74
C GLY A 382 2.22 1.76 15.69
N PRO A 383 1.45 2.80 15.32
CA PRO A 383 1.80 3.63 14.17
C PRO A 383 2.97 4.58 14.48
N ASN A 384 4.05 4.50 13.68
CA ASN A 384 5.19 5.42 13.78
C ASN A 384 4.80 6.90 13.61
N PHE A 385 3.63 7.17 13.02
CA PHE A 385 3.07 8.52 12.93
C PHE A 385 2.70 9.13 14.28
N ASN A 386 2.65 8.34 15.37
CA ASN A 386 2.62 8.84 16.74
C ASN A 386 3.81 9.75 17.08
N PHE A 387 4.87 9.75 16.26
CA PHE A 387 5.92 10.76 16.32
C PHE A 387 5.40 12.20 16.21
N ALA A 388 4.30 12.44 15.50
CA ALA A 388 3.68 13.77 15.43
C ALA A 388 3.20 14.28 16.80
N VAL A 389 2.84 13.38 17.73
CA VAL A 389 2.45 13.73 19.11
C VAL A 389 3.65 14.30 19.86
N TYR A 390 4.79 13.63 19.76
CA TYR A 390 6.05 14.08 20.33
C TYR A 390 6.49 15.43 19.75
N LEU A 391 6.47 15.57 18.42
CA LEU A 391 6.86 16.80 17.75
C LEU A 391 5.90 17.96 18.05
N GLY A 392 4.59 17.70 18.08
CA GLY A 392 3.59 18.70 18.43
C GLY A 392 3.76 19.19 19.87
N ALA A 393 4.03 18.28 20.80
CA ALA A 393 4.35 18.61 22.19
C ALA A 393 5.59 19.51 22.30
N LEU A 394 6.71 19.09 21.70
CA LEU A 394 7.95 19.87 21.71
C LEU A 394 7.80 21.23 21.02
N SER A 395 7.00 21.32 19.96
CA SER A 395 6.81 22.59 19.23
C SER A 395 6.16 23.67 20.09
N LEU A 396 5.37 23.31 21.10
CA LEU A 396 4.72 24.26 22.02
C LEU A 396 5.49 24.43 23.34
N GLN A 397 6.61 23.73 23.55
CA GLN A 397 7.33 23.71 24.83
C GLN A 397 7.80 25.10 25.30
N ALA A 398 8.25 25.93 24.35
CA ALA A 398 8.76 27.28 24.61
C ALA A 398 7.66 28.35 24.60
N SER A 399 6.40 27.93 24.45
CA SER A 399 5.24 28.82 24.33
C SER A 399 4.44 28.89 25.64
N THR A 400 3.52 29.85 25.72
CA THR A 400 2.55 29.95 26.83
C THR A 400 1.47 28.88 26.78
N TRP A 401 1.36 28.14 25.67
CA TRP A 401 0.34 27.12 25.48
C TRP A 401 0.74 25.79 26.13
N PRO A 402 -0.24 25.01 26.65
CA PRO A 402 0.05 23.70 27.21
C PRO A 402 0.69 22.75 26.19
N VAL A 403 1.72 22.03 26.61
CA VAL A 403 2.38 20.98 25.82
C VAL A 403 1.39 19.89 25.39
N THR A 404 0.38 19.60 26.22
CA THR A 404 -0.72 18.68 25.91
C THR A 404 -1.55 19.11 24.70
N LEU A 405 -1.75 20.42 24.51
CA LEU A 405 -2.43 20.96 23.34
C LEU A 405 -1.60 20.68 22.08
N GLY A 406 -0.30 20.90 22.13
CA GLY A 406 0.61 20.60 21.02
C GLY A 406 0.57 19.13 20.63
N ALA A 407 0.59 18.24 21.62
CA ALA A 407 0.47 16.80 21.43
C ALA A 407 -0.84 16.41 20.72
N PHE A 408 -1.97 16.95 21.17
CA PHE A 408 -3.28 16.73 20.58
C PHE A 408 -3.38 17.28 19.15
N LEU A 409 -2.89 18.49 18.90
CA LEU A 409 -2.89 19.10 17.57
C LEU A 409 -2.01 18.33 16.59
N GLY A 410 -0.86 17.82 17.04
CA GLY A 410 -0.02 16.93 16.25
C GLY A 410 -0.71 15.62 15.90
N TYR A 411 -1.38 15.01 16.88
CA TYR A 411 -2.15 13.78 16.69
C TYR A 411 -3.32 13.96 15.70
N ALA A 412 -4.16 14.96 15.93
CA ALA A 412 -5.30 15.25 15.08
C ALA A 412 -4.85 15.66 13.67
N GLY A 413 -3.86 16.53 13.57
CA GLY A 413 -3.32 17.01 12.30
C GLY A 413 -2.81 15.87 11.42
N ILE A 414 -2.08 14.91 11.98
CA ILE A 414 -1.47 13.86 11.17
C ILE A 414 -2.45 12.75 10.75
N PHE A 415 -3.43 12.39 11.59
CA PHE A 415 -4.32 11.24 11.35
C PHE A 415 -5.66 11.61 10.69
N VAL A 416 -6.26 12.75 11.05
CA VAL A 416 -7.60 13.13 10.57
C VAL A 416 -7.69 13.25 9.04
N PRO A 417 -6.76 13.89 8.32
CA PRO A 417 -6.81 14.00 6.86
C PRO A 417 -6.91 12.64 6.17
N GLY A 418 -5.98 11.74 6.50
CA GLY A 418 -5.87 10.43 5.86
C GLY A 418 -7.05 9.52 6.14
N ILE A 419 -7.54 9.50 7.39
CA ILE A 419 -8.74 8.72 7.76
C ILE A 419 -9.98 9.29 7.06
N SER A 420 -10.17 10.61 7.06
CA SER A 420 -11.32 11.24 6.42
C SER A 420 -11.39 10.92 4.92
N LEU A 421 -10.24 11.05 4.23
CA LEU A 421 -10.14 10.70 2.81
C LEU A 421 -10.35 9.21 2.56
N ALA A 422 -9.75 8.33 3.37
CA ALA A 422 -9.92 6.89 3.23
C ALA A 422 -11.39 6.47 3.36
N VAL A 423 -12.08 6.97 4.39
CA VAL A 423 -13.51 6.73 4.63
C VAL A 423 -14.36 7.26 3.49
N GLY A 424 -14.10 8.50 3.05
CA GLY A 424 -14.83 9.13 1.94
C GLY A 424 -14.69 8.38 0.64
N ILE A 425 -13.46 8.00 0.26
CA ILE A 425 -13.19 7.26 -0.98
C ILE A 425 -13.70 5.83 -0.90
N GLN A 426 -13.56 5.15 0.24
CA GLN A 426 -14.08 3.80 0.44
C GLN A 426 -15.59 3.72 0.19
N SER A 427 -16.36 4.75 0.60
CA SER A 427 -17.80 4.84 0.32
C SER A 427 -18.12 4.88 -1.18
N ILE A 428 -17.28 5.54 -1.98
CA ILE A 428 -17.45 5.68 -3.43
C ILE A 428 -16.81 4.49 -4.18
N TRP A 429 -15.85 3.82 -3.55
CA TRP A 429 -15.01 2.76 -4.14
C TRP A 429 -15.83 1.68 -4.83
N ARG A 430 -16.95 1.26 -4.23
CA ARG A 430 -17.85 0.25 -4.79
C ARG A 430 -18.33 0.58 -6.21
N VAL A 431 -18.52 1.87 -6.51
CA VAL A 431 -19.00 2.34 -7.82
C VAL A 431 -17.84 2.55 -8.80
N ILE A 432 -16.69 3.01 -8.32
CA ILE A 432 -15.55 3.38 -9.18
C ILE A 432 -14.60 2.21 -9.45
N ARG A 433 -14.54 1.20 -8.57
CA ARG A 433 -13.65 0.03 -8.70
C ARG A 433 -13.94 -0.84 -9.92
N SER A 434 -15.18 -0.79 -10.43
CA SER A 434 -15.56 -1.51 -11.65
C SER A 434 -14.94 -0.91 -12.93
N LYS A 435 -14.38 0.30 -12.84
CA LYS A 435 -13.77 0.99 -13.98
C LYS A 435 -12.26 0.73 -13.99
N PRO A 436 -11.72 -0.04 -14.97
CA PRO A 436 -10.29 -0.31 -15.07
C PRO A 436 -9.44 0.96 -15.09
N ALA A 437 -9.96 2.02 -15.72
CA ALA A 437 -9.35 3.34 -15.75
C ALA A 437 -8.95 3.90 -14.37
N VAL A 438 -9.78 3.68 -13.35
CA VAL A 438 -9.52 4.21 -12.00
C VAL A 438 -8.36 3.46 -11.34
N ILE A 439 -8.28 2.15 -11.54
CA ILE A 439 -7.20 1.31 -11.02
C ILE A 439 -5.87 1.72 -11.67
N SER A 440 -5.84 1.85 -13.00
CA SER A 440 -4.66 2.28 -13.75
C SER A 440 -4.18 3.67 -13.33
N LEU A 441 -5.11 4.61 -13.15
CA LEU A 441 -4.79 5.97 -12.68
C LEU A 441 -4.11 5.95 -11.31
N LEU A 442 -4.69 5.24 -10.33
CA LEU A 442 -4.18 5.20 -8.96
C LEU A 442 -2.81 4.52 -8.86
N TRP A 443 -2.57 3.50 -9.69
CA TRP A 443 -1.27 2.84 -9.75
C TRP A 443 -0.19 3.78 -10.30
N GLY A 444 -0.51 4.55 -11.35
CA GLY A 444 0.39 5.56 -11.89
C GLY A 444 0.71 6.69 -10.90
N VAL A 445 -0.30 7.20 -10.21
CA VAL A 445 -0.13 8.19 -9.12
C VAL A 445 0.83 7.67 -8.06
N ASN A 446 0.62 6.44 -7.57
CA ASN A 446 1.45 5.85 -6.53
C ASN A 446 2.90 5.65 -7.00
N ALA A 447 3.12 5.16 -8.23
CA ALA A 447 4.46 5.00 -8.79
C ALA A 447 5.21 6.35 -8.88
N THR A 448 4.55 7.40 -9.37
CA THR A 448 5.16 8.72 -9.43
C THR A 448 5.43 9.30 -8.04
N ALA A 449 4.51 9.13 -7.09
CA ALA A 449 4.69 9.58 -5.70
C ALA A 449 5.95 8.97 -5.06
N VAL A 450 6.20 7.68 -5.30
CA VAL A 450 7.44 7.02 -4.85
C VAL A 450 8.69 7.63 -5.48
N GLY A 451 8.64 8.05 -6.75
CA GLY A 451 9.72 8.79 -7.40
C GLY A 451 10.07 10.10 -6.67
N LEU A 452 9.07 10.86 -6.20
CA LEU A 452 9.29 12.11 -5.49
C LEU A 452 10.05 11.90 -4.16
N VAL A 453 9.92 10.72 -3.53
CA VAL A 453 10.64 10.37 -2.30
C VAL A 453 12.15 10.32 -2.56
N PHE A 454 12.59 9.81 -3.72
CA PHE A 454 14.01 9.80 -4.08
C PHE A 454 14.59 11.20 -4.24
N THR A 455 13.79 12.15 -4.72
CA THR A 455 14.22 13.55 -4.77
C THR A 455 14.41 14.13 -3.36
N ALA A 456 13.53 13.78 -2.42
CA ALA A 456 13.69 14.19 -1.02
C ALA A 456 14.97 13.59 -0.39
N VAL A 457 15.28 12.32 -0.68
CA VAL A 457 16.57 11.69 -0.28
C VAL A 457 17.74 12.51 -0.80
N TYR A 458 17.73 12.82 -2.10
CA TYR A 458 18.80 13.56 -2.76
C TYR A 458 18.99 14.96 -2.16
N ARG A 459 17.90 15.71 -1.95
CA ARG A 459 17.95 17.04 -1.33
C ARG A 459 18.48 16.99 0.09
N LEU A 460 18.07 16.00 0.88
CA LEU A 460 18.57 15.85 2.24
C LEU A 460 20.05 15.47 2.26
N TRP A 461 20.48 14.62 1.33
CA TRP A 461 21.90 14.29 1.14
C TRP A 461 22.71 15.52 0.72
N GLU A 462 22.19 16.34 -0.22
CA GLU A 462 22.81 17.58 -0.69
C GLU A 462 23.07 18.53 0.48
N ILE A 463 22.07 18.74 1.35
CA ILE A 463 22.18 19.53 2.58
C ILE A 463 23.24 18.94 3.54
N GLY A 464 23.24 17.62 3.73
CA GLY A 464 24.17 16.95 4.64
C GLY A 464 25.62 16.90 4.14
N TYR A 465 25.84 16.85 2.82
CA TYR A 465 27.15 16.65 2.22
C TYR A 465 27.85 17.96 1.83
N LEU A 466 27.10 18.95 1.30
CA LEU A 466 27.67 20.19 0.77
C LEU A 466 27.89 21.28 1.84
N THR A 467 27.22 21.20 2.98
CA THR A 467 27.35 22.19 4.07
C THR A 467 28.49 21.83 5.02
N LYS A 468 29.71 21.68 4.50
CA LYS A 468 30.92 21.40 5.32
C LYS A 468 31.30 22.54 6.28
N GLY A 469 30.77 23.75 6.09
CA GLY A 469 31.07 24.93 6.93
C GLY A 469 30.30 25.03 8.25
N ALA A 470 29.31 24.17 8.50
CA ALA A 470 28.46 24.22 9.71
C ALA A 470 28.85 23.18 10.78
N ILE A 471 29.89 22.38 10.54
CA ILE A 471 30.30 21.26 11.41
C ILE A 471 31.50 21.65 12.31
N ASP A 472 31.98 22.90 12.24
CA ASP A 472 32.90 23.44 13.23
C ASP A 472 32.10 24.10 14.36
N GLY A 473 31.74 23.29 15.36
CA GLY A 473 31.57 23.71 16.77
C GLY A 473 30.87 25.03 17.06
N GLN A 474 29.88 25.45 16.27
CA GLN A 474 29.11 26.66 16.58
C GLN A 474 28.07 26.36 17.66
N SER A 475 27.97 27.29 18.61
CA SER A 475 26.97 27.26 19.67
C SER A 475 25.56 27.23 19.08
N LEU A 476 24.70 26.36 19.62
CA LEU A 476 23.27 26.18 19.27
C LEU A 476 22.42 27.47 19.35
N ALA A 477 22.98 28.60 19.79
CA ALA A 477 22.35 29.91 19.79
C ALA A 477 22.58 30.72 18.51
N LYS A 478 23.41 30.24 17.58
CA LYS A 478 23.66 30.86 16.28
C LYS A 478 23.62 29.80 15.19
N GLU A 479 22.49 29.72 14.50
CA GLU A 479 22.45 29.25 13.11
C GLU A 479 21.81 30.37 12.27
N PRO A 480 22.22 30.53 11.00
CA PRO A 480 21.78 31.63 10.14
C PRO A 480 20.28 31.64 9.82
#